data_AF-A0A443I9V0-F1
#
_entry.id   AF-A0A443I9V0-F1
#
_cell.length_a   1.000
_cell.length_b   1.000
_cell.length_c   1.000
_cell.angle_alpha   90.00
_cell.angle_beta   90.00
_cell.angle_gamma   90.00
#
_symmetry.space_group_name_H-M   'P 1'
#
loop_
_entity.id
_entity.type
_entity.pdbx_description
1 polymer ?
#
loop_
_entity_poly.entity_id
_entity_poly.type
_entity_poly.pdbx_seq_one_letter_code
_entity_poly.pdbx_strand_id
1 'polypeptide(L)'
;MKKNTGHLLCLSLALGCITFSPLTFAQVAGSEVVAKDAAMEKNTATVSLPARATQDAQISINSASAEELAVAMNGVGLKKAESIVSYRNSYGPFTRIDQLTEVPGIGSALVERNLGRLKL
;
A
#
# COMPACT_ATOMS: atom_id res chain seq x y z
N MET A 1 -26.44 10.35 -36.50
CA MET A 1 -27.27 10.65 -35.30
C MET A 1 -28.49 9.73 -35.30
N LYS A 2 -28.47 8.64 -34.54
CA LYS A 2 -29.63 7.74 -34.32
C LYS A 2 -29.54 7.21 -32.89
N LYS A 3 -30.68 7.27 -32.21
CA LYS A 3 -30.84 7.44 -30.76
C LYS A 3 -30.91 6.10 -30.02
N ASN A 4 -30.36 6.08 -28.81
CA ASN A 4 -30.55 5.05 -27.77
C ASN A 4 -32.02 4.75 -27.49
N THR A 5 -32.35 3.48 -27.30
CA THR A 5 -33.52 2.92 -26.56
C THR A 5 -33.22 1.42 -26.38
N GLY A 6 -33.40 0.71 -25.27
CA GLY A 6 -33.92 0.92 -23.92
C GLY A 6 -33.52 -0.34 -23.12
N HIS A 7 -33.23 -0.22 -21.84
CA HIS A 7 -34.13 -0.57 -20.74
C HIS A 7 -34.26 -2.09 -20.47
N LEU A 8 -34.00 -2.43 -19.21
CA LEU A 8 -34.54 -3.59 -18.48
C LEU A 8 -34.01 -4.99 -18.83
N LEU A 9 -33.12 -5.51 -17.97
CA LEU A 9 -33.47 -6.66 -17.14
C LEU A 9 -32.52 -6.76 -15.94
N CYS A 10 -32.94 -6.17 -14.82
CA CYS A 10 -32.45 -6.57 -13.51
C CYS A 10 -33.04 -7.97 -13.26
N LEU A 11 -32.23 -9.03 -13.37
CA LEU A 11 -32.58 -10.34 -12.84
C LEU A 11 -31.55 -10.71 -11.78
N SER A 12 -31.72 -10.06 -10.63
CA SER A 12 -31.29 -10.55 -9.34
C SER A 12 -31.84 -11.95 -9.09
N LEU A 13 -30.96 -12.94 -8.94
CA LEU A 13 -31.27 -14.12 -8.15
C LEU A 13 -30.05 -14.49 -7.31
N ALA A 14 -29.89 -13.73 -6.24
CA ALA A 14 -29.10 -14.12 -5.09
C ALA A 14 -29.90 -15.17 -4.30
N LEU A 15 -29.35 -16.37 -4.15
CA LEU A 15 -29.70 -17.25 -3.04
C LEU A 15 -28.49 -18.11 -2.67
N GLY A 16 -27.47 -17.41 -2.17
CA GLY A 16 -26.30 -17.99 -1.53
C GLY A 16 -26.47 -17.97 -0.02
N CYS A 17 -26.42 -19.17 0.56
CA CYS A 17 -25.60 -19.49 1.72
C CYS A 17 -25.98 -18.98 3.12
N ILE A 18 -26.11 -20.00 3.98
CA ILE A 18 -25.78 -20.04 5.41
C ILE A 18 -26.94 -19.76 6.35
N THR A 19 -27.65 -20.86 6.63
CA THR A 19 -28.39 -21.10 7.86
C THR A 19 -27.48 -20.84 9.06
N PHE A 20 -27.77 -19.74 9.75
CA PHE A 20 -27.26 -19.42 11.06
C PHE A 20 -28.00 -20.29 12.09
N SER A 21 -27.41 -21.42 12.47
CA SER A 21 -27.87 -22.21 13.62
C SER A 21 -26.94 -21.98 14.80
N PRO A 22 -27.41 -21.35 15.89
CA PRO A 22 -26.73 -21.39 17.17
C PRO A 22 -27.20 -22.60 17.99
N LEU A 23 -26.45 -22.93 19.04
CA LEU A 23 -26.70 -23.96 20.06
C LEU A 23 -26.48 -25.43 19.64
N THR A 24 -25.28 -25.92 19.89
CA THR A 24 -25.13 -27.18 20.66
C THR A 24 -23.87 -27.09 21.51
N PHE A 25 -24.10 -26.96 22.81
CA PHE A 25 -23.17 -27.15 23.90
C PHE A 25 -23.15 -28.64 24.23
N ALA A 26 -22.00 -29.30 24.11
CA ALA A 26 -21.64 -30.60 24.71
C ALA A 26 -20.35 -31.11 24.04
N GLN A 27 -19.40 -31.81 24.65
CA GLN A 27 -19.10 -32.24 26.01
C GLN A 27 -17.65 -32.78 25.96
N VAL A 28 -17.05 -32.82 27.15
CA VAL A 28 -15.76 -33.38 27.60
C VAL A 28 -15.21 -34.65 26.91
N ALA A 29 -13.88 -34.72 26.72
CA ALA A 29 -12.98 -35.75 27.29
C ALA A 29 -11.60 -35.84 26.59
N GLY A 30 -10.54 -35.96 27.40
CA GLY A 30 -9.25 -36.59 27.06
C GLY A 30 -8.20 -35.67 26.42
N SER A 31 -7.26 -35.12 27.20
CA SER A 31 -5.90 -35.66 27.40
C SER A 31 -5.15 -35.97 26.10
N GLU A 32 -4.23 -35.09 25.69
CA GLU A 32 -2.81 -35.37 25.91
C GLU A 32 -1.93 -34.13 25.67
N VAL A 33 -0.98 -34.01 26.58
CA VAL A 33 0.04 -33.00 26.72
C VAL A 33 1.12 -33.15 25.65
N VAL A 34 1.51 -32.07 24.97
CA VAL A 34 2.92 -31.86 24.63
C VAL A 34 3.23 -30.37 24.68
N ALA A 35 4.03 -30.02 25.69
CA ALA A 35 4.65 -28.73 25.87
C ALA A 35 5.55 -28.36 24.69
N LYS A 36 5.44 -27.11 24.24
CA LYS A 36 6.59 -26.38 23.73
C LYS A 36 6.54 -24.94 24.23
N ASP A 37 7.24 -24.77 25.35
CA ASP A 37 7.76 -23.50 25.83
C ASP A 37 8.59 -22.86 24.71
N ALA A 38 8.18 -21.67 24.27
CA ALA A 38 9.03 -20.72 23.57
C ALA A 38 8.47 -19.33 23.82
N ALA A 39 9.00 -18.74 24.89
CA ALA A 39 8.87 -17.35 25.25
C ALA A 39 8.90 -16.40 24.06
N MET A 40 7.96 -15.45 24.04
CA MET A 40 8.18 -14.14 23.45
C MET A 40 7.41 -13.07 24.23
N GLU A 41 7.79 -12.89 25.48
CA GLU A 41 7.71 -11.58 26.10
C GLU A 41 9.01 -10.83 25.76
N LYS A 42 8.88 -9.51 25.59
CA LYS A 42 9.94 -8.48 25.57
C LYS A 42 10.26 -7.89 24.20
N ASN A 43 9.32 -7.09 23.68
CA ASN A 43 9.72 -5.80 23.12
C ASN A 43 9.27 -4.69 24.07
N THR A 44 10.13 -4.48 25.07
CA THR A 44 10.17 -3.27 25.89
C THR A 44 10.13 -2.06 24.98
N ALA A 45 9.08 -1.28 25.14
CA ALA A 45 8.98 0.09 24.68
C ALA A 45 10.19 0.88 25.21
N THR A 46 11.20 1.04 24.36
CA THR A 46 12.17 2.12 24.49
C THR A 46 11.59 3.31 23.74
N VAL A 47 10.92 4.17 24.50
CA VAL A 47 10.54 5.51 24.05
C VAL A 47 11.83 6.30 23.86
N SER A 48 12.45 6.17 22.69
CA SER A 48 13.44 7.11 22.22
C SER A 48 12.68 8.34 21.73
N LEU A 49 12.78 9.43 22.48
CA LEU A 49 12.34 10.76 22.07
C LEU A 49 12.81 11.01 20.63
N PRO A 50 11.92 11.33 19.66
CA PRO A 50 12.41 11.71 18.35
C PRO A 50 13.08 13.07 18.51
N ALA A 51 14.41 13.07 18.46
CA ALA A 51 15.17 14.26 18.17
C ALA A 51 14.50 14.90 16.95
N ARG A 52 14.07 16.15 17.10
CA ARG A 52 13.43 16.95 16.06
C ARG A 52 14.49 17.27 15.00
N ALA A 53 14.82 16.25 14.23
CA ALA A 53 15.60 16.37 13.04
C ALA A 53 14.65 17.01 12.04
N THR A 54 14.74 18.33 11.88
CA THR A 54 14.34 19.03 10.66
C THR A 54 15.30 18.59 9.54
N GLN A 55 15.29 17.29 9.27
CA GLN A 55 15.78 16.71 8.05
C GLN A 55 14.64 17.00 7.09
N ASP A 56 14.89 17.76 6.04
CA ASP A 56 14.05 17.74 4.85
C ASP A 56 13.68 16.28 4.62
N ALA A 57 12.41 15.93 4.85
CA ALA A 57 12.00 14.54 5.00
C ALA A 57 12.12 13.87 3.63
N GLN A 58 13.31 13.35 3.32
CA GLN A 58 13.57 12.68 2.07
C GLN A 58 12.71 11.44 1.99
N ILE A 59 11.96 11.34 0.90
CA ILE A 59 11.04 10.25 0.69
C ILE A 59 11.67 9.17 -0.18
N SER A 60 11.48 7.89 0.20
CA SER A 60 11.99 6.76 -0.58
C SER A 60 11.06 6.49 -1.77
N ILE A 61 11.62 6.51 -2.98
CA ILE A 61 10.86 6.24 -4.21
C ILE A 61 10.43 4.77 -4.33
N ASN A 62 11.11 3.86 -3.64
CA ASN A 62 10.81 2.43 -3.67
C ASN A 62 9.74 2.03 -2.66
N SER A 63 9.67 2.70 -1.51
CA SER A 63 8.71 2.34 -0.45
C SER A 63 7.49 3.26 -0.35
N ALA A 64 7.59 4.51 -0.80
CA ALA A 64 6.51 5.48 -0.62
C ALA A 64 5.25 5.15 -1.42
N SER A 65 4.10 5.56 -0.88
CA SER A 65 2.82 5.54 -1.57
C SER A 65 2.75 6.62 -2.65
N ALA A 66 1.79 6.50 -3.57
CA ALA A 66 1.56 7.51 -4.59
C ALA A 66 1.17 8.87 -3.97
N GLU A 67 0.43 8.87 -2.86
CA GLU A 67 0.02 10.10 -2.18
C GLU A 67 1.22 10.78 -1.52
N GLU A 68 2.08 10.01 -0.85
CA GLU A 68 3.27 10.55 -0.20
C GLU A 68 4.25 11.14 -1.24
N LEU A 69 4.45 10.46 -2.37
CA LEU A 69 5.25 10.98 -3.49
C LEU A 69 4.66 12.27 -4.06
N ALA A 70 3.33 12.36 -4.21
CA ALA A 70 2.67 13.55 -4.73
C ALA A 70 2.78 14.75 -3.78
N VAL A 71 2.80 14.52 -2.47
CA VAL A 71 2.98 15.59 -1.47
C VAL A 71 4.45 16.02 -1.38
N ALA A 72 5.38 15.06 -1.43
CA ALA A 72 6.80 15.34 -1.28
C ALA A 72 7.41 15.99 -2.54
N MET A 73 6.99 15.57 -3.74
CA MET A 73 7.59 16.04 -5.00
C MET A 73 6.88 17.28 -5.55
N ASN A 74 7.65 18.35 -5.77
CA ASN A 74 7.15 19.56 -6.41
C ASN A 74 6.83 19.32 -7.90
N GLY A 75 5.60 19.61 -8.32
CA GLY A 75 5.14 19.44 -9.71
C GLY A 75 4.72 18.01 -10.09
N VAL A 76 4.62 17.11 -9.11
CA VAL A 76 4.12 15.74 -9.27
C VAL A 76 2.78 15.63 -8.55
N GLY A 77 1.70 15.52 -9.33
CA GLY A 77 0.38 15.20 -8.78
C GLY A 77 0.14 13.70 -8.68
N LEU A 78 -1.01 13.31 -8.12
CA LEU A 78 -1.40 11.92 -7.89
C LEU A 78 -1.18 11.01 -9.11
N LYS A 79 -1.67 11.42 -10.30
CA LYS A 79 -1.53 10.66 -11.55
C LYS A 79 -0.07 10.33 -11.93
N LYS A 80 0.84 11.27 -11.69
CA LYS A 80 2.27 11.08 -11.99
C LYS A 80 2.92 10.18 -10.94
N ALA A 81 2.55 10.36 -9.67
CA ALA A 81 3.03 9.49 -8.59
C ALA A 81 2.53 8.05 -8.75
N GLU A 82 1.28 7.84 -9.16
CA GLU A 82 0.74 6.52 -9.54
C GLU A 82 1.55 5.89 -10.68
N SER A 83 2.02 6.68 -11.63
CA SER A 83 2.88 6.20 -12.71
C SER A 83 4.23 5.70 -12.19
N ILE A 84 4.80 6.36 -11.18
CA ILE A 84 6.05 5.92 -10.51
C ILE A 84 5.83 4.57 -9.81
N VAL A 85 4.73 4.43 -9.07
CA VAL A 85 4.37 3.17 -8.39
C VAL A 85 4.09 2.06 -9.41
N SER A 86 3.37 2.36 -10.49
CA SER A 86 3.07 1.41 -11.57
C SER A 86 4.33 0.95 -12.29
N TYR A 87 5.27 1.87 -12.53
CA TYR A 87 6.56 1.57 -13.14
C TYR A 87 7.35 0.61 -12.25
N ARG A 88 7.50 0.89 -10.94
CA ARG A 88 8.25 -0.02 -10.06
C ARG A 88 7.59 -1.41 -9.91
N ASN A 89 6.28 -1.47 -10.00
CA ASN A 89 5.55 -2.75 -9.96
C ASN A 89 5.76 -3.58 -11.24
N SER A 90 6.01 -2.93 -12.38
CA SER A 90 6.15 -3.58 -13.68
C SER A 90 7.61 -3.90 -14.03
N TYR A 91 8.54 -3.01 -13.68
CA TYR A 91 9.96 -3.08 -14.03
C TYR A 91 10.87 -3.41 -12.84
N GLY A 92 10.33 -3.41 -11.61
CA GLY A 92 11.07 -3.62 -10.38
C GLY A 92 11.50 -2.30 -9.70
N PRO A 93 12.16 -2.38 -8.53
CA PRO A 93 12.57 -1.20 -7.78
C PRO A 93 13.59 -0.35 -8.55
N PHE A 94 13.57 0.95 -8.31
CA PHE A 94 14.54 1.89 -8.84
C PHE A 94 15.91 1.71 -8.18
N THR A 95 16.95 1.66 -9.01
CA THR A 95 18.35 1.56 -8.57
C THR A 95 19.04 2.91 -8.49
N ARG A 96 18.48 3.92 -9.17
CA ARG A 96 18.97 5.30 -9.23
C ARG A 96 17.81 6.26 -9.41
N ILE A 97 17.95 7.48 -8.93
CA ILE A 97 16.89 8.50 -9.01
C ILE A 97 16.63 8.90 -10.48
N ASP A 98 17.65 8.88 -11.33
CA ASP A 98 17.53 9.23 -12.76
C ASP A 98 16.57 8.33 -13.54
N GLN A 99 16.35 7.09 -13.09
CA GLN A 99 15.38 6.17 -13.70
C GLN A 99 13.94 6.68 -13.61
N LEU A 100 13.66 7.65 -12.74
CA LEU A 100 12.36 8.34 -12.76
C LEU A 100 12.06 9.00 -14.11
N THR A 101 13.07 9.33 -14.91
CA THR A 101 12.87 9.87 -16.27
C THR A 101 12.30 8.85 -17.27
N GLU A 102 12.38 7.56 -16.95
CA GLU A 102 11.76 6.48 -17.75
C GLU A 102 10.27 6.33 -17.45
N VAL A 103 9.78 6.96 -16.36
CA VAL A 103 8.37 6.92 -15.97
C VAL A 103 7.56 7.87 -16.86
N PRO A 104 6.47 7.40 -17.49
CA PRO A 104 5.61 8.26 -18.31
C PRO A 104 5.11 9.50 -17.55
N GLY A 105 5.37 10.68 -18.09
CA GLY A 105 4.95 11.95 -17.49
C GLY A 105 5.89 12.53 -16.43
N ILE A 106 7.01 11.89 -16.16
CA ILE A 106 8.12 12.42 -15.35
C ILE A 106 9.27 12.77 -16.29
N GLY A 107 9.54 14.07 -16.47
CA GLY A 107 10.68 14.55 -17.25
C GLY A 107 11.89 14.87 -16.38
N SER A 108 13.07 14.98 -16.99
CA SER A 108 14.34 15.30 -16.30
C SER A 108 14.24 16.57 -15.45
N ALA A 109 13.57 17.61 -15.95
CA ALA A 109 13.36 18.85 -15.21
C ALA A 109 12.54 18.67 -13.91
N LEU A 110 11.65 17.67 -13.83
CA LEU A 110 10.94 17.38 -12.58
C LEU A 110 11.84 16.59 -11.62
N VAL A 111 12.62 15.64 -12.13
CA VAL A 111 13.54 14.85 -11.33
C VAL A 111 14.57 15.77 -10.67
N GLU A 112 15.19 16.65 -11.46
CA GLU A 112 16.25 17.57 -11.02
C GLU A 112 15.78 18.52 -9.90
N ARG A 113 14.55 19.04 -10.01
CA ARG A 113 13.91 19.87 -8.97
C ARG A 113 13.63 19.12 -7.67
N ASN A 114 13.58 17.79 -7.71
CA ASN A 114 13.20 16.96 -6.57
C ASN A 114 14.36 16.09 -6.04
N LEU A 115 15.55 16.13 -6.64
CA LEU A 115 16.70 15.32 -6.21
C LEU A 115 16.99 15.44 -4.70
N GLY A 116 16.92 16.65 -4.14
CA GLY A 116 17.16 16.88 -2.71
C GLY A 116 16.09 16.28 -1.78
N ARG A 117 14.93 15.91 -2.31
CA ARG A 117 13.76 15.39 -1.57
C ARG A 117 13.60 13.88 -1.70
N LEU A 118 14.40 13.24 -2.54
CA LEU A 118 14.23 11.84 -2.90
C LEU A 118 15.41 11.02 -2.40
N LYS A 119 15.10 9.80 -1.97
CA LYS A 119 16.06 8.74 -1.71
C LYS A 119 15.58 7.44 -2.33
N LEU A 120 16.46 6.44 -2.41
CA LEU A 120 16.08 5.10 -2.82
C LEU A 120 15.29 4.37 -1.71
#